data_AF-A0A7C7AGD3-F1
#
_entry.id   AF-A0A7C7AGD3-F1
#
_cell.length_a   1.000
_cell.length_b   1.000
_cell.length_c   1.000
_cell.angle_alpha   90.00
_cell.angle_beta   90.00
_cell.angle_gamma   90.00
#
_symmetry.space_group_name_H-M   'P 1'
#
loop_
_entity.id
_entity.type
_entity.pdbx_description
1 polymer ?
#
loop_
_entity_poly.entity_id
_entity_poly.type
_entity_poly.pdbx_seq_one_letter_code
_entity_poly.pdbx_strand_id
1 'polypeptide(L)'
;MAVMILLTGIMIRGLMETKTYTSDDVMIMAILPILVITLYIPLSRKTMISTLGIHKRSNLVRWEDIKGINYYKPNEKNKVRVKVNYMLMNKEVSMDLTFLKDDPQLEEFKEHAKNYKNVKKKDKKSGK
;
A
#
# COMPACT_ATOMS: atom_id res chain seq x y z
N MET A 1 -11.64 -9.69 -3.72
CA MET A 1 -12.36 -8.65 -4.52
C MET A 1 -13.12 -9.25 -5.69
N ALA A 2 -12.46 -9.81 -6.70
CA ALA A 2 -13.16 -10.39 -7.86
C ALA A 2 -14.24 -11.41 -7.48
N VAL A 3 -13.94 -12.28 -6.51
CA VAL A 3 -14.90 -13.27 -5.99
C VAL A 3 -16.11 -12.62 -5.29
N MET A 4 -15.90 -11.57 -4.50
CA MET A 4 -16.99 -10.84 -3.81
C MET A 4 -17.90 -10.13 -4.82
N ILE A 5 -17.31 -9.47 -5.83
CA ILE A 5 -18.03 -8.79 -6.91
C ILE A 5 -18.87 -9.80 -7.71
N LEU A 6 -18.30 -10.98 -7.98
CA LEU A 6 -18.97 -12.05 -8.72
C LEU A 6 -20.13 -12.65 -7.92
N LEU A 7 -19.96 -12.88 -6.62
CA LEU A 7 -21.02 -13.35 -5.73
C LEU A 7 -22.16 -12.33 -5.59
N THR A 8 -21.86 -11.04 -5.45
CA THR A 8 -22.90 -10.00 -5.46
C THR A 8 -23.64 -9.96 -6.79
N GLY A 9 -22.95 -10.15 -7.92
CA GLY A 9 -23.60 -10.24 -9.24
C GLY A 9 -24.57 -11.41 -9.36
N ILE A 10 -24.23 -12.58 -8.81
CA ILE A 10 -25.10 -13.77 -8.79
C ILE A 10 -26.34 -13.52 -7.91
N MET A 11 -26.17 -12.91 -6.73
CA MET A 11 -27.30 -12.58 -5.85
C MET A 11 -28.27 -11.58 -6.52
N ILE A 12 -27.74 -10.56 -7.18
CA ILE A 12 -28.54 -9.58 -7.93
C ILE A 12 -29.37 -10.25 -9.02
N ARG A 13 -28.76 -11.20 -9.76
CA ARG A 13 -29.46 -11.97 -10.79
C ARG A 13 -30.54 -12.88 -10.23
N GLY A 14 -30.27 -13.59 -9.12
CA GLY A 14 -31.26 -14.45 -8.47
C GLY A 14 -32.47 -13.68 -7.93
N LEU A 15 -32.26 -12.45 -7.46
CA LEU A 15 -33.33 -11.55 -7.04
C LEU A 15 -34.14 -11.02 -8.25
N MET A 16 -33.51 -10.78 -9.41
CA MET A 16 -34.20 -10.43 -10.68
C MET A 16 -35.10 -11.53 -11.19
N GLU A 17 -34.64 -12.77 -11.11
CA GLU A 17 -35.40 -13.93 -11.60
C GLU A 17 -36.61 -14.23 -10.72
N THR A 18 -36.57 -13.88 -9.43
CA THR A 18 -37.66 -14.16 -8.47
C THR A 18 -38.69 -13.04 -8.34
N LYS A 19 -38.45 -11.84 -8.92
CA LYS A 19 -39.34 -10.65 -8.89
C LYS A 19 -39.84 -10.24 -7.50
N THR A 20 -39.19 -10.72 -6.45
CA THR A 20 -39.53 -10.41 -5.05
C THR A 20 -38.72 -9.19 -4.66
N TYR A 21 -39.25 -8.02 -5.00
CA TYR A 21 -38.60 -6.76 -4.71
C TYR A 21 -39.46 -5.92 -3.79
N THR A 22 -39.00 -5.76 -2.56
CA THR A 22 -39.42 -4.61 -1.76
C THR A 22 -38.59 -3.40 -2.17
N SER A 23 -39.15 -2.20 -2.04
CA SER A 23 -38.45 -0.95 -2.38
C SER A 23 -37.11 -0.81 -1.64
N ASP A 24 -37.02 -1.39 -0.44
CA ASP A 24 -35.82 -1.42 0.39
C ASP A 24 -34.72 -2.30 -0.21
N ASP A 25 -35.08 -3.45 -0.80
CA ASP A 25 -34.12 -4.37 -1.44
C ASP A 25 -33.43 -3.72 -2.63
N VAL A 26 -34.16 -2.93 -3.42
CA VAL A 26 -33.61 -2.18 -4.58
C VAL A 26 -32.61 -1.13 -4.11
N MET A 27 -32.92 -0.44 -3.01
CA MET A 27 -32.04 0.58 -2.44
C MET A 27 -30.74 -0.05 -1.91
N ILE A 28 -30.85 -1.17 -1.19
CA ILE A 28 -29.70 -1.93 -0.67
C ILE A 28 -28.82 -2.43 -1.83
N MET A 29 -29.43 -2.92 -2.90
CA MET A 29 -28.73 -3.45 -4.07
C MET A 29 -27.89 -2.39 -4.80
N ALA A 30 -28.31 -1.11 -4.77
CA ALA A 30 -27.55 0.01 -5.33
C ALA A 30 -26.48 0.55 -4.36
N ILE A 31 -26.78 0.60 -3.06
CA ILE A 31 -25.90 1.24 -2.05
C ILE A 31 -24.71 0.34 -1.68
N LEU A 32 -24.91 -0.96 -1.53
CA LEU A 32 -23.86 -1.90 -1.10
C LEU A 32 -22.60 -1.87 -2.01
N PRO A 33 -22.73 -1.93 -3.34
CA PRO A 33 -21.58 -1.85 -4.24
C PRO A 33 -20.81 -0.53 -4.10
N ILE A 34 -21.53 0.58 -3.94
CA ILE A 34 -20.94 1.92 -3.79
C ILE A 34 -20.17 2.00 -2.47
N LEU A 35 -20.75 1.49 -1.37
CA LEU A 35 -20.09 1.41 -0.06
C LEU A 35 -18.82 0.56 -0.11
N VAL A 36 -18.87 -0.60 -0.77
CA VAL A 36 -17.69 -1.47 -0.92
C VAL A 36 -16.61 -0.77 -1.75
N ILE A 37 -16.95 -0.11 -2.85
CA ILE A 37 -15.99 0.62 -3.69
C ILE A 37 -15.36 1.78 -2.91
N THR A 38 -16.18 2.60 -2.26
CA THR A 38 -15.74 3.80 -1.52
C THR A 38 -14.88 3.45 -0.31
N LEU A 39 -15.18 2.39 0.42
CA LEU A 39 -14.38 1.97 1.58
C LEU A 39 -13.14 1.17 1.17
N TYR A 40 -13.25 0.30 0.17
CA TYR A 40 -12.18 -0.65 -0.14
C TYR A 40 -11.05 -0.04 -0.99
N ILE A 41 -11.36 0.87 -1.92
CA ILE A 41 -10.35 1.56 -2.72
C ILE A 41 -9.29 2.27 -1.86
N PRO A 42 -9.66 3.12 -0.86
CA PRO A 42 -8.67 3.78 -0.01
C PRO A 42 -7.90 2.79 0.89
N LEU A 43 -8.53 1.71 1.36
CA LEU A 43 -7.84 0.63 2.09
C LEU A 43 -6.80 -0.10 1.21
N SER A 44 -7.00 -0.12 -0.11
CA SER A 44 -6.02 -0.66 -1.06
C SER A 44 -4.90 0.34 -1.40
N ARG A 45 -5.01 1.62 -1.01
CA ARG A 45 -4.05 2.64 -1.42
C ARG A 45 -2.66 2.33 -0.88
N LYS A 46 -1.76 2.47 -1.85
CA LYS A 46 -0.38 2.03 -1.90
C LYS A 46 0.46 2.66 -0.80
N THR A 47 1.57 2.00 -0.53
CA THR A 47 2.71 2.62 0.15
C THR A 47 2.94 4.03 -0.41
N MET A 48 2.92 5.04 0.45
CA MET A 48 3.23 6.42 0.09
C MET A 48 4.59 6.80 0.64
N ILE A 49 5.41 7.43 -0.17
CA ILE A 49 6.75 7.88 0.21
C ILE A 49 6.63 9.38 0.46
N SER A 50 7.17 9.82 1.60
CA SER A 50 7.14 11.22 2.00
C SER A 50 8.52 11.65 2.50
N THR A 51 8.71 12.95 2.67
CA THR A 51 9.94 13.52 3.26
C THR A 51 10.20 13.02 4.68
N LEU A 52 9.15 12.71 5.45
CA LEU A 52 9.23 12.20 6.81
C LEU A 52 9.55 10.69 6.87
N GLY A 53 9.04 9.93 5.91
CA GLY A 53 9.16 8.47 5.94
C GLY A 53 8.28 7.76 4.94
N ILE A 54 8.16 6.45 5.14
CA ILE A 54 7.36 5.53 4.32
C ILE A 54 6.04 5.28 5.05
N HIS A 55 4.93 5.67 4.44
CA HIS A 55 3.59 5.37 4.92
C HIS A 55 3.09 4.07 4.30
N LYS A 56 2.72 3.09 5.12
CA LYS A 56 2.15 1.83 4.65
C LYS A 56 1.04 1.37 5.60
N ARG A 57 -0.18 1.19 5.08
CA ARG A 57 -1.36 0.74 5.86
C ARG A 57 -1.53 1.53 7.16
N SER A 58 -1.52 2.86 7.06
CA SER A 58 -1.63 3.80 8.17
C SER A 58 -0.45 3.87 9.15
N ASN A 59 0.60 3.09 8.96
CA ASN A 59 1.84 3.20 9.74
C ASN A 59 2.85 4.09 9.01
N LEU A 60 3.40 5.08 9.72
CA LEU A 60 4.56 5.85 9.28
C LEU A 60 5.82 5.17 9.82
N VAL A 61 6.68 4.74 8.91
CA VAL A 61 8.06 4.36 9.25
C VAL A 61 8.96 5.51 8.88
N ARG A 62 9.49 6.19 9.91
CA ARG A 62 10.37 7.34 9.73
C ARG A 62 11.69 6.89 9.14
N TRP A 63 12.31 7.76 8.34
CA TRP A 63 13.60 7.44 7.74
C TRP A 63 14.69 7.13 8.79
N GLU A 64 14.58 7.72 9.99
CA GLU A 64 15.51 7.53 11.11
C GLU A 64 15.56 6.14 11.70
N ASP A 65 14.40 5.49 11.73
CA ASP A 65 14.23 4.14 12.25
C ASP A 65 14.73 3.09 11.27
N ILE A 66 14.97 3.46 10.01
CA ILE A 66 15.46 2.55 8.97
C ILE A 66 16.93 2.23 9.21
N LYS A 67 17.20 0.93 9.40
CA LYS A 67 18.55 0.37 9.52
C LYS A 67 19.16 0.03 8.18
N GLY A 68 18.35 -0.47 7.24
CA GLY A 68 18.83 -0.91 5.94
C GLY A 68 17.73 -1.05 4.90
N ILE A 69 18.12 -0.89 3.64
CA ILE A 69 17.22 -1.02 2.48
C ILE A 69 17.92 -1.93 1.48
N ASN A 70 17.26 -3.04 1.14
CA ASN A 70 17.73 -4.03 0.18
C ASN A 70 16.87 -3.98 -1.08
N TYR A 71 17.51 -3.75 -2.22
CA TYR A 71 16.87 -3.73 -3.52
C TYR A 71 17.06 -5.09 -4.20
N TYR A 72 15.96 -5.78 -4.50
CA TYR A 72 16.01 -7.03 -5.27
C TYR A 72 15.93 -6.75 -6.77
N LYS A 73 16.43 -7.69 -7.57
CA LYS A 73 16.31 -7.62 -9.03
C LYS A 73 14.82 -7.63 -9.45
N PRO A 74 14.47 -6.97 -10.57
CA PRO A 74 13.13 -7.07 -11.12
C PRO A 74 12.76 -8.53 -11.39
N ASN A 75 11.52 -8.92 -11.09
CA ASN A 75 11.00 -10.23 -11.48
C ASN A 75 10.53 -10.24 -12.94
N GLU A 76 10.08 -11.41 -13.43
CA GLU A 76 9.55 -11.61 -14.80
C GLU A 76 8.37 -10.70 -15.17
N LYS A 77 7.72 -10.08 -14.18
CA LYS A 77 6.62 -9.12 -14.36
C LYS A 77 7.09 -7.65 -14.23
N ASN A 78 8.39 -7.40 -14.37
CA ASN A 78 9.02 -6.09 -14.18
C ASN A 78 8.73 -5.43 -12.83
N LYS A 79 8.50 -6.22 -11.78
CA LYS A 79 8.31 -5.71 -10.42
C LYS A 79 9.60 -5.77 -9.63
N VAL A 80 9.99 -4.65 -9.05
CA VAL A 80 11.15 -4.51 -8.16
C VAL A 80 10.66 -4.63 -6.72
N ARG A 81 11.13 -5.65 -6.00
CA ARG A 81 10.88 -5.79 -4.57
C ARG A 81 11.97 -5.05 -3.81
N VAL A 82 11.58 -4.27 -2.81
CA VAL A 82 12.49 -3.55 -1.91
C VAL A 82 12.16 -3.94 -0.48
N LYS A 83 13.12 -4.50 0.25
CA LYS A 83 12.96 -4.84 1.67
C LYS A 83 13.59 -3.76 2.53
N VAL A 84 12.78 -3.16 3.39
CA VAL A 84 13.19 -2.09 4.31
C VAL A 84 13.20 -2.68 5.71
N ASN A 85 14.35 -2.67 6.36
CA ASN A 85 14.52 -3.11 7.75
C ASN A 85 14.55 -1.88 8.64
N TYR A 86 13.70 -1.84 9.66
CA TYR A 86 13.54 -0.71 10.56
C TYR A 86 13.29 -1.16 12.00
N MET A 87 13.49 -0.25 12.94
CA MET A 87 13.17 -0.47 14.35
C MET A 87 11.74 -0.03 14.63
N LEU A 88 10.96 -0.91 15.25
CA LEU A 88 9.64 -0.58 15.79
C LEU A 88 9.61 -1.00 17.25
N MET A 89 9.47 -0.03 18.17
CA MET A 89 9.44 -0.29 19.62
C MET A 89 10.60 -1.19 20.09
N ASN A 90 11.82 -0.85 19.70
CA ASN A 90 13.05 -1.61 19.99
C ASN A 90 13.12 -3.03 19.39
N LYS A 91 12.21 -3.41 18.49
CA LYS A 91 12.26 -4.67 17.74
C LYS A 91 12.63 -4.41 16.29
N GLU A 92 13.49 -5.26 15.74
CA GLU A 92 13.78 -5.23 14.30
C GLU A 92 12.62 -5.84 13.53
N VAL A 93 12.06 -5.05 12.62
CA VAL A 93 10.97 -5.46 11.75
C VAL A 93 11.37 -5.14 10.31
N SER A 94 10.86 -5.93 9.37
CA SER A 94 11.06 -5.67 7.94
C SER A 94 9.73 -5.47 7.23
N MET A 95 9.70 -4.54 6.29
CA MET A 95 8.60 -4.41 5.34
C MET A 95 9.08 -4.64 3.92
N ASP A 96 8.23 -5.28 3.12
CA ASP A 96 8.44 -5.41 1.68
C ASP A 96 7.61 -4.35 0.93
N LEU A 97 8.28 -3.58 0.10
CA LEU A 97 7.69 -2.68 -0.88
C LEU A 97 7.84 -3.33 -2.26
N THR A 98 6.89 -3.09 -3.15
CA THR A 98 6.94 -3.59 -4.52
C THR A 98 6.59 -2.45 -5.46
N PHE A 99 7.52 -2.13 -6.33
CA PHE A 99 7.39 -1.10 -7.35
C PHE A 99 7.38 -1.75 -8.73
N LEU A 100 6.83 -1.08 -9.73
CA LEU A 100 7.14 -1.43 -11.12
C LEU A 100 8.52 -0.83 -11.46
N LYS A 101 9.27 -1.48 -12.36
CA LYS A 101 10.63 -1.08 -12.73
C LYS A 101 10.68 0.36 -13.26
N ASP A 102 9.69 0.72 -14.07
CA ASP A 102 9.61 2.01 -14.75
C ASP A 102 8.64 2.97 -14.02
N ASP A 103 8.33 2.70 -12.74
CA ASP A 103 7.50 3.56 -11.91
C ASP A 103 8.33 4.75 -11.38
N PRO A 104 7.92 6.01 -11.63
CA PRO A 104 8.58 7.19 -11.04
C PRO A 104 8.71 7.10 -9.51
N GLN A 105 7.77 6.42 -8.84
CA GLN A 105 7.83 6.22 -7.38
C GLN A 105 9.08 5.47 -6.92
N LEU A 106 9.66 4.60 -7.76
CA LEU A 106 10.89 3.88 -7.44
C LEU A 106 12.11 4.82 -7.44
N GLU A 107 12.14 5.80 -8.33
CA GLU A 107 13.21 6.80 -8.39
C GLU A 107 13.13 7.76 -7.21
N GLU A 108 11.93 8.30 -6.95
CA GLU A 108 11.65 9.14 -5.77
C GLU A 108 12.05 8.42 -4.48
N PHE A 109 11.71 7.13 -4.35
CA PHE A 109 12.11 6.31 -3.21
C PHE A 109 13.62 6.27 -3.01
N LYS A 110 14.37 5.99 -4.10
CA LYS A 110 15.83 5.89 -4.06
C LYS A 110 16.46 7.23 -3.71
N GLU A 111 15.91 8.33 -4.22
CA GLU A 111 16.39 9.68 -3.93
C GLU A 111 16.22 10.03 -2.44
N HIS A 112 15.00 9.87 -1.91
CA HIS A 112 14.73 10.11 -0.48
C HIS A 112 15.61 9.23 0.42
N ALA A 113 15.76 7.94 0.08
CA ALA A 113 16.62 7.02 0.81
C ALA A 113 18.11 7.44 0.78
N LYS A 114 18.61 7.91 -0.37
CA LYS A 114 20.00 8.37 -0.54
C LYS A 114 20.25 9.65 0.26
N ASN A 115 19.34 10.62 0.19
CA ASN A 115 19.43 11.88 0.91
C ASN A 115 19.50 11.61 2.42
N TYR A 116 18.64 10.74 2.95
CA TYR A 116 18.67 10.41 4.37
C TYR A 116 19.98 9.69 4.79
N LYS A 117 20.46 8.72 3.99
CA LYS A 117 21.72 8.03 4.28
C LYS A 117 22.91 9.00 4.34
N ASN A 118 22.89 10.07 3.55
CA ASN A 118 23.92 11.11 3.55
C ASN A 118 23.82 12.01 4.80
N VAL A 119 22.61 12.40 5.20
CA VAL A 119 22.38 13.19 6.42
C VAL A 119 22.88 12.43 7.66
N LYS A 120 22.50 11.17 7.82
CA LYS A 120 22.94 10.32 8.95
C LYS A 120 24.46 10.13 9.01
N LYS A 121 25.15 10.14 7.86
CA LYS A 121 26.63 10.11 7.80
C LYS A 121 27.27 11.45 8.17
N LYS A 122 26.64 12.57 7.81
CA LYS A 122 27.11 13.92 8.13
C LYS A 122 27.00 14.20 9.62
N ASP A 123 25.89 13.81 10.25
CA ASP A 123 25.68 13.96 11.69
C ASP A 123 26.70 13.13 12.50
N LYS A 124 27.00 11.91 12.05
CA LYS A 124 28.06 11.08 12.69
C LYS A 124 29.47 11.66 12.57
N LYS A 125 29.75 12.52 11.58
CA LYS A 125 31.06 13.19 11.42
C LYS A 125 31.12 14.54 12.13
N SER A 126 29.99 15.10 12.55
CA SER A 126 29.91 16.41 13.21
C SER A 126 29.93 16.32 14.74
N GLY A 127 30.09 15.13 15.31
CA GLY A 127 30.50 14.94 16.70
C GLY A 127 32.02 15.03 16.80
N LYS A 128 32.53 16.22 17.11
CA LYS A 128 33.82 16.39 17.78
C LYS A 128 33.65 16.05 19.25
#